data_AF-A0A958BH84-F1
#
_entry.id   AF-A0A958BH84-F1
#
_cell.length_a   1.000
_cell.length_b   1.000
_cell.length_c   1.000
_cell.angle_alpha   90.00
_cell.angle_beta   90.00
_cell.angle_gamma   90.00
#
_symmetry.space_group_name_H-M   'P 1'
#
loop_
_entity.id
_entity.type
_entity.pdbx_description
1 polymer ?
#
loop_
_entity_poly.entity_id
_entity_poly.type
_entity_poly.pdbx_seq_one_letter_code
_entity_poly.pdbx_strand_id
1 'polypeptide(L)'
;MSTSPSIPGPDAEGLPPVEAARLARERSRIGQEKLERRKQLQRQASFQLIAAGLIFAGLTILAAWLIVVPRGKLTAKAVQPVLEAYLTAGANNAPFAAHRLYSRAGLAAISPEDVMRAFEDRAAFDGYAALTLTGFEVVPLPAGEVDYQANVTGTVTYAGRDARGKLVAQLELEGDTWRIRDIFVYGTAADAGSVAP
;
A
#
# COMPACT_ATOMS: atom_id res chain seq x y z
N MET A 1 -29.62 14.27 -69.22
CA MET A 1 -31.06 14.07 -68.96
C MET A 1 -31.19 13.55 -67.53
N SER A 2 -31.53 14.43 -66.57
CA SER A 2 -31.73 14.07 -65.17
C SER A 2 -33.12 14.52 -64.75
N THR A 3 -34.00 13.55 -64.54
CA THR A 3 -35.38 13.73 -64.05
C THR A 3 -35.37 13.83 -62.53
N SER A 4 -35.58 15.04 -62.01
CA SER A 4 -35.92 15.26 -60.60
C SER A 4 -37.33 14.74 -60.32
N PRO A 5 -37.57 13.97 -59.24
CA PRO A 5 -38.92 13.66 -58.80
C PRO A 5 -39.50 14.88 -58.07
N SER A 6 -40.55 15.48 -58.65
CA SER A 6 -41.42 16.45 -57.99
C SER A 6 -42.14 15.78 -56.82
N ILE A 7 -41.85 16.24 -55.61
CA ILE A 7 -42.60 15.88 -54.42
C ILE A 7 -43.89 16.70 -54.42
N PRO A 8 -45.09 16.10 -54.31
CA PRO A 8 -46.34 16.85 -54.21
C PRO A 8 -46.39 17.56 -52.86
N GLY A 9 -46.50 18.89 -52.89
CA GLY A 9 -46.85 19.68 -51.71
C GLY A 9 -48.33 19.43 -51.39
N PRO A 10 -48.72 19.22 -50.12
CA PRO A 10 -50.12 19.15 -49.75
C PRO A 10 -50.73 20.56 -49.85
N ASP A 11 -51.73 20.67 -50.71
CA ASP A 11 -52.59 21.85 -50.85
C ASP A 11 -53.18 22.21 -49.47
N ALA A 12 -52.75 23.35 -48.94
CA ALA A 12 -53.19 23.91 -47.68
C ALA A 12 -54.31 24.95 -47.91
N GLU A 13 -55.20 24.72 -48.86
CA GLU A 13 -56.40 25.54 -49.06
C GLU A 13 -57.62 24.81 -48.46
N GLY A 14 -58.04 25.25 -47.27
CA GLY A 14 -59.38 24.91 -46.77
C GLY A 14 -59.53 24.63 -45.29
N LEU A 15 -58.50 24.81 -44.45
CA LEU A 15 -58.67 24.70 -42.99
C LEU A 15 -58.96 26.09 -42.38
N PRO A 16 -60.01 26.24 -41.53
CA PRO A 16 -60.27 27.48 -40.83
C PRO A 16 -59.02 27.88 -40.02
N PRO A 17 -58.70 29.20 -39.92
CA PRO A 17 -57.43 29.69 -39.37
C PRO A 17 -57.13 29.21 -37.94
N VAL A 18 -58.15 28.77 -37.21
CA VAL A 18 -58.05 28.21 -35.86
C VAL A 18 -57.46 26.79 -35.85
N GLU A 19 -57.75 25.96 -36.86
CA GLU A 19 -57.24 24.58 -36.96
C GLU A 19 -55.81 24.53 -37.49
N ALA A 20 -55.47 25.41 -38.43
CA ALA A 20 -54.09 25.57 -38.91
C ALA A 20 -53.14 26.01 -37.77
N ALA A 21 -53.58 26.93 -36.91
CA ALA A 21 -52.83 27.36 -35.74
C ALA A 21 -52.68 26.26 -34.67
N ARG A 22 -53.67 25.37 -34.54
CA ARG A 22 -53.64 24.24 -33.60
C ARG A 22 -52.64 23.17 -34.04
N LEU A 23 -52.65 22.80 -35.32
CA LEU A 23 -51.69 21.85 -35.90
C LEU A 23 -50.25 22.36 -35.88
N ALA A 24 -50.04 23.68 -36.08
CA ALA A 24 -48.72 24.29 -35.97
C ALA A 24 -48.18 24.23 -34.52
N ARG A 25 -49.05 24.41 -33.51
CA ARG A 25 -48.67 24.29 -32.08
C ARG A 25 -48.43 22.84 -31.65
N GLU A 26 -49.16 21.87 -32.19
CA GLU A 26 -48.90 20.45 -31.89
C GLU A 26 -47.59 19.96 -32.52
N ARG A 27 -47.29 20.36 -33.76
CA ARG A 27 -46.02 20.02 -34.42
C ARG A 27 -44.81 20.63 -33.71
N SER A 28 -44.92 21.86 -33.18
CA SER A 28 -43.82 22.47 -32.42
C SER A 28 -43.58 21.76 -31.08
N ARG A 29 -44.64 21.30 -30.41
CA ARG A 29 -44.55 20.55 -29.15
C ARG A 29 -43.85 19.19 -29.33
N ILE A 30 -44.23 18.44 -30.38
CA ILE A 30 -43.59 17.15 -30.72
C ILE A 30 -42.13 17.35 -31.12
N GLY A 31 -41.81 18.44 -31.82
CA GLY A 31 -40.45 18.81 -32.17
C GLY A 31 -39.57 19.11 -30.95
N GLN A 32 -40.11 19.85 -29.97
CA GLN A 32 -39.40 20.16 -28.73
C GLN A 32 -39.18 18.92 -27.85
N GLU A 33 -40.19 18.06 -27.70
CA GLU A 33 -40.05 16.81 -26.92
C GLU A 33 -38.97 15.87 -27.49
N LYS A 34 -38.89 15.75 -28.82
CA LYS A 34 -37.83 14.96 -29.46
C LYS A 34 -36.44 15.54 -29.23
N LEU A 35 -36.32 16.88 -29.22
CA LEU A 35 -35.04 17.55 -28.99
C LEU A 35 -34.56 17.38 -27.54
N GLU A 36 -35.49 17.44 -26.58
CA GLU A 36 -35.19 17.20 -25.17
C GLU A 36 -34.79 15.76 -24.89
N ARG A 37 -35.49 14.76 -25.46
CA ARG A 37 -35.08 13.35 -25.34
C ARG A 37 -33.70 13.09 -25.93
N ARG A 38 -33.36 13.70 -27.07
CA ARG A 38 -32.01 13.60 -27.65
C ARG A 38 -30.94 14.21 -26.73
N LYS A 39 -31.20 15.38 -26.15
CA LYS A 39 -30.29 16.00 -25.17
C LYS A 39 -30.13 15.16 -23.91
N GLN A 40 -31.20 14.53 -23.41
CA GLN A 40 -31.13 13.64 -22.24
C GLN A 40 -30.31 12.38 -22.54
N LEU A 41 -30.54 11.71 -23.68
CA LEU A 41 -29.75 10.56 -24.09
C LEU A 41 -28.27 10.91 -24.29
N GLN A 42 -27.98 12.08 -24.88
CA GLN A 42 -26.62 12.54 -25.09
C GLN A 42 -25.90 12.85 -23.77
N ARG A 43 -26.60 13.42 -22.77
CA ARG A 43 -26.08 13.61 -21.41
C ARG A 43 -25.84 12.29 -20.69
N GLN A 44 -26.77 11.34 -20.80
CA GLN A 44 -26.65 10.04 -20.15
C GLN A 44 -25.47 9.23 -20.72
N ALA A 45 -25.28 9.24 -22.04
CA ALA A 45 -24.15 8.58 -22.70
C ALA A 45 -22.79 9.23 -22.32
N SER A 46 -22.73 10.56 -22.20
CA SER A 46 -21.50 11.25 -21.78
C SER A 46 -21.15 11.00 -20.32
N PHE A 47 -22.14 10.94 -19.42
CA PHE A 47 -21.92 10.53 -18.03
C PHE A 47 -21.40 9.09 -17.92
N GLN A 48 -21.94 8.16 -18.72
CA GLN A 48 -21.46 6.76 -18.73
C GLN A 48 -20.02 6.65 -19.23
N LEU A 49 -19.63 7.41 -20.26
CA LEU A 49 -18.25 7.43 -20.76
C LEU A 49 -17.27 8.01 -19.74
N ILE A 50 -17.65 9.07 -19.02
CA ILE A 50 -16.82 9.66 -17.96
C ILE A 50 -16.66 8.68 -16.79
N ALA A 51 -17.75 8.04 -16.36
CA ALA A 51 -17.71 7.04 -15.29
C ALA A 51 -16.84 5.83 -15.66
N ALA A 52 -16.99 5.31 -16.88
CA ALA A 52 -16.17 4.21 -17.38
C ALA A 52 -14.67 4.60 -17.47
N GLY A 53 -14.37 5.82 -17.93
CA GLY A 53 -13.01 6.35 -17.97
C GLY A 53 -12.37 6.47 -16.58
N LEU A 54 -13.13 6.94 -15.59
CA LEU A 54 -12.66 7.05 -14.20
C LEU A 54 -12.40 5.67 -13.56
N ILE A 55 -13.28 4.69 -13.82
CA ILE A 55 -13.09 3.31 -13.33
C ILE A 55 -11.84 2.70 -13.96
N PHE A 56 -11.64 2.88 -15.26
CA PHE A 56 -10.48 2.36 -15.97
C PHE A 56 -9.18 3.00 -15.48
N ALA A 57 -9.16 4.33 -15.32
CA ALA A 57 -8.03 5.05 -14.74
C ALA A 57 -7.70 4.55 -13.33
N GLY A 58 -8.72 4.42 -12.46
CA GLY A 58 -8.55 3.89 -11.11
C GLY A 58 -7.98 2.47 -11.09
N LEU A 59 -8.48 1.58 -11.94
CA LEU A 59 -7.98 0.21 -12.08
C LEU A 59 -6.55 0.16 -12.61
N THR A 60 -6.18 1.03 -13.56
CA THR A 60 -4.81 1.10 -14.07
C THR A 60 -3.82 1.64 -13.04
N ILE A 61 -4.21 2.63 -12.24
CA ILE A 61 -3.38 3.15 -11.15
C ILE A 61 -3.20 2.09 -10.07
N LEU A 62 -4.27 1.37 -9.71
CA LEU A 62 -4.22 0.27 -8.75
C LEU A 62 -3.35 -0.90 -9.27
N ALA A 63 -3.46 -1.24 -10.55
CA ALA A 63 -2.63 -2.26 -11.19
C ALA A 63 -1.16 -1.85 -11.26
N ALA A 64 -0.86 -0.59 -11.60
CA ALA A 64 0.49 -0.06 -11.58
C ALA A 64 1.10 -0.10 -10.17
N TRP A 65 0.32 0.26 -9.15
CA TRP A 65 0.71 0.13 -7.74
C TRP A 65 1.04 -1.33 -7.37
N LEU A 66 0.25 -2.30 -7.84
CA LEU A 66 0.48 -3.72 -7.61
C LEU A 66 1.68 -4.30 -8.38
N ILE A 67 2.21 -3.60 -9.38
CA ILE A 67 3.36 -4.05 -10.19
C ILE A 67 4.67 -3.45 -9.66
N VAL A 68 4.66 -2.23 -9.13
CA VAL A 68 5.87 -1.54 -8.66
C VAL A 68 6.34 -2.04 -7.29
N VAL A 69 5.45 -2.60 -6.46
CA VAL A 69 5.85 -3.16 -5.15
C VAL A 69 6.70 -4.42 -5.37
N PRO A 70 7.97 -4.46 -4.92
CA PRO A 70 8.81 -5.66 -5.01
C PRO A 70 8.25 -6.74 -4.08
N ARG A 71 7.37 -7.59 -4.62
CA ARG A 71 6.60 -8.63 -3.89
C ARG A 71 7.45 -9.57 -3.01
N GLY A 72 8.75 -9.70 -3.27
CA GLY A 72 9.66 -10.51 -2.44
C GLY A 72 10.25 -9.76 -1.24
N LYS A 73 10.43 -8.43 -1.34
CA LYS A 73 11.15 -7.64 -0.33
C LYS A 73 10.30 -7.30 0.88
N LEU A 74 8.98 -7.17 0.74
CA LEU A 74 8.07 -6.84 1.86
C LEU A 74 7.59 -8.07 2.63
N THR A 75 8.47 -9.05 2.84
CA THR A 75 8.12 -10.32 3.50
C THR A 75 8.96 -10.54 4.74
N ALA A 76 8.40 -11.28 5.71
CA ALA A 76 9.13 -11.69 6.92
C ALA A 76 10.44 -12.44 6.58
N LYS A 77 10.45 -13.20 5.47
CA LYS A 77 11.64 -13.92 4.99
C LYS A 77 12.78 -12.98 4.57
N ALA A 78 12.48 -11.76 4.15
CA ALA A 78 13.49 -10.79 3.73
C ALA A 78 14.20 -10.13 4.92
N VAL A 79 13.52 -9.95 6.06
CA VAL A 79 14.09 -9.33 7.27
C VAL A 79 14.79 -10.32 8.19
N GLN A 80 14.38 -11.60 8.16
CA GLN A 80 14.89 -12.64 9.05
C GLN A 80 16.43 -12.75 9.04
N PRO A 81 17.13 -12.78 7.88
CA PRO A 81 18.58 -12.91 7.86
C PRO A 81 19.32 -11.77 8.58
N VAL A 82 18.77 -10.55 8.56
CA VAL A 82 19.36 -9.37 9.21
C VAL A 82 19.25 -9.52 10.74
N LEU A 83 18.11 -9.99 11.23
CA LEU A 83 17.87 -10.23 12.65
C LEU A 83 18.70 -11.41 13.18
N GLU A 84 18.82 -12.49 12.40
CA GLU A 84 19.67 -13.63 12.74
C GLU A 84 21.16 -13.25 12.76
N ALA A 85 21.60 -12.40 11.83
CA ALA A 85 22.95 -11.86 11.83
C ALA A 85 23.24 -11.03 13.09
N TYR A 86 22.28 -10.21 13.55
CA TYR A 86 22.40 -9.46 14.80
C TYR A 86 22.51 -10.37 16.03
N LEU A 87 21.63 -11.38 16.14
CA LEU A 87 21.66 -12.34 17.24
C LEU A 87 22.95 -13.17 17.25
N THR A 88 23.43 -13.57 16.07
CA THR A 88 24.71 -14.27 15.90
C THR A 88 25.89 -13.40 16.32
N ALA A 89 25.86 -12.10 15.98
CA ALA A 89 26.87 -11.16 16.43
C ALA A 89 26.85 -10.99 17.96
N GLY A 90 25.66 -10.96 18.59
CA GLY A 90 25.52 -10.95 20.05
C GLY A 90 26.12 -12.20 20.71
N ALA A 91 25.81 -13.38 20.17
CA ALA A 91 26.35 -14.65 20.66
C ALA A 91 27.89 -14.66 20.60
N ASN A 92 28.46 -14.14 19.51
CA ASN A 92 29.90 -14.06 19.29
C ASN A 92 30.58 -12.83 19.92
N ASN A 93 29.84 -12.00 20.67
CA ASN A 93 30.33 -10.74 21.25
C ASN A 93 31.01 -9.81 20.22
N ALA A 94 30.37 -9.63 19.07
CA ALA A 94 30.88 -8.86 17.94
C ALA A 94 30.06 -7.56 17.70
N PRO A 95 30.11 -6.58 18.62
CA PRO A 95 29.26 -5.40 18.57
C PRO A 95 29.46 -4.55 17.31
N PHE A 96 30.68 -4.45 16.79
CA PHE A 96 30.96 -3.73 15.53
C PHE A 96 30.35 -4.39 14.29
N ALA A 97 30.22 -5.72 14.29
CA ALA A 97 29.55 -6.44 13.21
C ALA A 97 28.04 -6.19 13.26
N ALA A 98 27.46 -6.21 14.46
CA ALA A 98 26.05 -5.89 14.69
C ALA A 98 25.71 -4.43 14.35
N HIS A 99 26.56 -3.48 14.77
CA HIS A 99 26.35 -2.05 14.51
C HIS A 99 26.25 -1.72 13.02
N ARG A 100 26.99 -2.43 12.16
CA ARG A 100 26.92 -2.26 10.70
C ARG A 100 25.59 -2.69 10.06
N LEU A 101 24.76 -3.45 10.79
CA LEU A 101 23.44 -3.89 10.32
C LEU A 101 22.38 -2.79 10.46
N TYR A 102 22.70 -1.69 11.14
CA TYR A 102 21.75 -0.60 11.35
C TYR A 102 21.55 0.26 10.09
N SER A 103 20.35 0.81 9.99
CA SER A 103 19.98 1.82 8.98
C SER A 103 20.74 3.11 9.26
N ARG A 104 20.75 4.05 8.33
CA ARG A 104 21.33 5.38 8.53
C ARG A 104 20.73 6.08 9.76
N ALA A 105 19.41 5.98 9.94
CA ALA A 105 18.73 6.53 11.11
C ALA A 105 19.13 5.79 12.40
N GLY A 106 19.23 4.45 12.35
CA GLY A 106 19.70 3.65 13.48
C GLY A 106 21.15 3.96 13.87
N LEU A 107 22.06 4.09 12.90
CA LEU A 107 23.46 4.45 13.10
C LEU A 107 23.64 5.86 13.69
N ALA A 108 22.72 6.78 13.40
CA ALA A 108 22.72 8.12 13.98
C ALA A 108 22.22 8.14 15.44
N ALA A 109 21.37 7.16 15.82
CA ALA A 109 20.75 7.09 17.14
C ALA A 109 21.51 6.18 18.12
N ILE A 110 22.12 5.10 17.62
CA ILE A 110 22.74 4.05 18.43
C ILE A 110 24.24 4.01 18.15
N SER A 111 25.04 4.17 19.21
CA SER A 111 26.49 4.08 19.12
C SER A 111 26.96 2.61 19.18
N PRO A 112 28.17 2.29 18.69
CA PRO A 112 28.77 0.97 18.89
C PRO A 112 28.85 0.57 20.37
N GLU A 113 29.07 1.54 21.27
CA GLU A 113 29.14 1.34 22.71
C GLU A 113 27.79 0.93 23.30
N ASP A 114 26.67 1.44 22.77
CA ASP A 114 25.34 1.02 23.19
C ASP A 114 25.04 -0.41 22.77
N VAL A 115 25.47 -0.82 21.58
CA VAL A 115 25.38 -2.23 21.13
C VAL A 115 26.24 -3.13 22.01
N MET A 116 27.44 -2.68 22.37
CA MET A 116 28.32 -3.41 23.28
C MET A 116 27.66 -3.59 24.65
N ARG A 117 27.06 -2.53 25.20
CA ARG A 117 26.31 -2.59 26.47
C ARG A 117 25.11 -3.53 26.38
N ALA A 118 24.38 -3.52 25.27
CA ALA A 118 23.29 -4.47 25.05
C ALA A 118 23.80 -5.93 25.06
N PHE A 119 24.99 -6.18 24.52
CA PHE A 119 25.61 -7.52 24.48
C PHE A 119 26.23 -7.96 25.82
N GLU A 120 26.31 -7.07 26.82
CA GLU A 120 26.69 -7.43 28.19
C GLU A 120 25.63 -8.31 28.86
N ASP A 121 24.35 -8.20 28.49
CA ASP A 121 23.32 -9.14 28.89
C ASP A 121 23.48 -10.48 28.16
N ARG A 122 24.42 -11.29 28.66
CA ARG A 122 24.73 -12.60 28.08
C ARG A 122 23.52 -13.54 28.07
N ALA A 123 22.54 -13.36 28.98
CA ALA A 123 21.36 -14.22 29.01
C ALA A 123 20.46 -14.05 27.76
N ALA A 124 20.55 -12.89 27.10
CA ALA A 124 19.81 -12.59 25.86
C ALA A 124 20.45 -13.15 24.58
N PHE A 125 21.70 -13.65 24.63
CA PHE A 125 22.44 -14.07 23.41
C PHE A 125 23.16 -15.41 23.54
N ASP A 126 23.57 -15.81 24.75
CA ASP A 126 24.33 -17.04 24.97
C ASP A 126 23.55 -18.27 24.53
N GLY A 127 24.19 -19.06 23.65
CA GLY A 127 23.59 -20.26 23.11
C GLY A 127 22.46 -20.01 22.13
N TYR A 128 22.36 -18.81 21.52
CA TYR A 128 21.41 -18.57 20.42
C TYR A 128 21.45 -19.72 19.40
N ALA A 129 20.28 -20.29 19.09
CA ALA A 129 20.13 -21.42 18.19
C ALA A 129 19.21 -21.12 17.00
N ALA A 130 18.09 -20.45 17.24
CA ALA A 130 17.11 -20.13 16.20
C ALA A 130 16.26 -18.91 16.55
N LEU A 131 15.79 -18.22 15.52
CA LEU A 131 14.80 -17.16 15.62
C LEU A 131 13.52 -17.60 14.90
N THR A 132 12.37 -17.49 15.58
CA THR A 132 11.06 -17.67 14.95
C THR A 132 10.31 -16.35 14.97
N LEU A 133 9.99 -15.80 13.81
CA LEU A 133 9.18 -14.58 13.72
C LEU A 133 7.71 -14.92 13.98
N THR A 134 7.09 -14.21 14.91
CA THR A 134 5.70 -14.43 15.32
C THR A 134 4.77 -13.28 14.92
N GLY A 135 5.33 -12.11 14.60
CA GLY A 135 4.60 -10.97 14.08
C GLY A 135 5.44 -10.15 13.12
N PHE A 136 4.82 -9.69 12.04
CA PHE A 136 5.46 -8.91 10.98
C PHE A 136 4.43 -7.97 10.37
N GLU A 137 4.68 -6.67 10.45
CA GLU A 137 3.85 -5.62 9.88
C GLU A 137 4.72 -4.65 9.09
N VAL A 138 4.28 -4.27 7.90
CA VAL A 138 5.00 -3.33 7.03
C VAL A 138 4.15 -2.10 6.82
N VAL A 139 4.74 -0.94 7.08
CA VAL A 139 4.11 0.36 6.91
C VAL A 139 4.88 1.14 5.83
N PRO A 140 4.21 1.64 4.78
CA PRO A 140 4.83 2.56 3.84
C PRO A 140 5.07 3.90 4.54
N LEU A 141 6.26 4.47 4.35
CA LEU A 141 6.56 5.80 4.87
C LEU A 141 6.27 6.86 3.81
N PRO A 142 5.75 8.05 4.19
CA PRO A 142 5.58 9.15 3.25
C PRO A 142 6.94 9.53 2.64
N ALA A 143 6.93 9.94 1.37
CA ALA A 143 8.11 10.18 0.55
C ALA A 143 9.30 10.77 1.33
N GLY A 144 10.39 10.00 1.43
CA GLY A 144 11.57 10.29 2.25
C GLY A 144 12.76 9.41 1.84
N GLU A 145 13.79 9.31 2.70
CA GLU A 145 15.00 8.50 2.43
C GLU A 145 14.78 6.98 2.50
N VAL A 146 13.67 6.54 3.09
CA VAL A 146 13.30 5.13 3.29
C VAL A 146 11.90 4.88 2.73
N ASP A 147 11.74 3.77 2.01
CA ASP A 147 10.48 3.46 1.32
C ASP A 147 9.47 2.78 2.25
N TYR A 148 9.97 1.90 3.12
CA TYR A 148 9.15 1.07 4.00
C TYR A 148 9.79 0.89 5.36
N GLN A 149 8.94 0.73 6.37
CA GLN A 149 9.32 0.33 7.71
C GLN A 149 8.62 -0.98 8.07
N ALA A 150 9.34 -1.89 8.71
CA ALA A 150 8.79 -3.15 9.22
C ALA A 150 8.90 -3.20 10.74
N ASN A 151 7.78 -3.50 11.41
CA ASN A 151 7.75 -3.84 12.81
C ASN A 151 7.71 -5.37 12.94
N VAL A 152 8.64 -5.92 13.70
CA VAL A 152 8.86 -7.37 13.79
C VAL A 152 8.87 -7.79 15.24
N THR A 153 8.19 -8.90 15.52
CA THR A 153 8.28 -9.59 16.81
C THR A 153 8.63 -11.06 16.57
N GLY A 154 9.44 -11.61 17.45
CA GLY A 154 9.89 -12.99 17.34
C GLY A 154 10.22 -13.62 18.68
N THR A 155 10.39 -14.92 18.64
CA THR A 155 10.84 -15.76 19.75
C THR A 155 12.25 -16.25 19.47
N VAL A 156 13.16 -16.02 20.41
CA VAL A 156 14.54 -16.49 20.35
C VAL A 156 14.65 -17.80 21.11
N THR A 157 15.20 -18.83 20.46
CA THR A 157 15.45 -20.14 21.07
C THR A 157 16.93 -20.32 21.31
N TYR A 158 17.28 -20.85 22.49
CA TYR A 158 18.65 -21.09 22.92
C TYR A 158 18.92 -22.60 23.04
N ALA A 159 20.10 -23.04 22.61
CA ALA A 159 20.53 -24.43 22.68
C ALA A 159 20.66 -24.88 24.14
N GLY A 160 20.08 -26.04 24.46
CA GLY A 160 20.16 -26.63 25.79
C GLY A 160 19.37 -25.88 26.87
N ARG A 161 18.48 -24.96 26.51
CA ARG A 161 17.60 -24.24 27.43
C ARG A 161 16.14 -24.38 27.00
N ASP A 162 15.25 -24.67 27.95
CA ASP A 162 13.80 -24.65 27.71
C ASP A 162 13.25 -23.23 27.64
N ALA A 163 13.97 -22.29 28.25
CA ALA A 163 13.59 -20.90 28.35
C ALA A 163 13.78 -20.18 27.00
N ARG A 164 12.81 -19.34 26.63
CA ARG A 164 12.77 -18.62 25.34
C ARG A 164 12.83 -17.12 25.55
N GLY A 165 13.57 -16.43 24.68
CA GLY A 165 13.69 -14.98 24.65
C GLY A 165 12.64 -14.36 23.73
N LYS A 166 12.40 -13.06 23.90
CA LYS A 166 11.53 -12.28 23.01
C LYS A 166 12.36 -11.26 22.24
N LEU A 167 12.12 -11.15 20.95
CA LEU A 167 12.70 -10.12 20.09
C LEU A 167 11.61 -9.16 19.63
N VAL A 168 11.89 -7.87 19.73
CA VAL A 168 11.10 -6.79 19.12
C VAL A 168 12.05 -5.92 18.33
N ALA A 169 11.78 -5.71 17.05
CA ALA A 169 12.64 -4.94 16.18
C ALA A 169 11.83 -4.07 15.23
N GLN A 170 12.43 -2.95 14.85
CA GLN A 170 11.97 -2.08 13.79
C GLN A 170 13.07 -2.04 12.72
N LEU A 171 12.69 -2.28 11.47
CA LEU A 171 13.60 -2.25 10.33
C LEU A 171 13.14 -1.24 9.29
N GLU A 172 14.09 -0.71 8.54
CA GLU A 172 13.85 0.18 7.40
C GLU A 172 14.39 -0.45 6.12
N LEU A 173 13.65 -0.29 5.03
CA LEU A 173 14.11 -0.66 3.71
C LEU A 173 14.86 0.52 3.09
N GLU A 174 16.20 0.43 3.06
CA GLU A 174 17.07 1.41 2.43
C GLU A 174 17.47 0.91 1.03
N GLY A 175 16.83 1.48 0.01
CA GLY A 175 16.90 1.00 -1.36
C GLY A 175 16.44 -0.46 -1.44
N ASP A 176 17.39 -1.39 -1.52
CA ASP A 176 17.12 -2.81 -1.72
C ASP A 176 17.43 -3.68 -0.49
N THR A 177 17.89 -3.09 0.61
CA THR A 177 18.37 -3.83 1.78
C THR A 177 17.61 -3.43 3.04
N TRP A 178 17.08 -4.40 3.77
CA TRP A 178 16.54 -4.18 5.10
C TRP A 178 17.66 -3.93 6.10
N ARG A 179 17.48 -2.93 6.94
CA ARG A 179 18.44 -2.56 7.99
C ARG A 179 17.74 -2.28 9.30
N ILE A 180 18.43 -2.50 10.40
CA ILE A 180 17.86 -2.35 11.75
C ILE A 180 17.76 -0.86 12.07
N ARG A 181 16.57 -0.38 12.40
CA ARG A 181 16.42 0.94 13.01
C ARG A 181 16.58 0.84 14.53
N ASP A 182 15.87 -0.12 15.12
CA ASP A 182 15.89 -0.38 16.55
C ASP A 182 15.66 -1.88 16.81
N ILE A 183 16.24 -2.41 17.88
CA ILE A 183 16.12 -3.82 18.25
C ILE A 183 16.30 -4.02 19.76
N PHE A 184 15.35 -4.75 20.34
CA PHE A 184 15.39 -5.17 21.72
C PHE A 184 15.26 -6.68 21.80
N VAL A 185 16.19 -7.29 22.53
CA VAL A 185 16.16 -8.71 22.86
C VAL A 185 15.97 -8.82 24.36
N TYR A 186 14.84 -9.36 24.76
CA TYR A 186 14.53 -9.61 26.15
C TYR A 186 14.96 -11.03 26.49
N GLY A 187 15.82 -11.14 27.49
CA GLY A 187 16.17 -12.39 28.14
C GLY A 187 14.94 -13.15 28.64
N THR A 188 15.15 -14.40 29.02
CA THR A 188 14.04 -15.28 29.37
C THR A 188 13.35 -14.82 30.66
N ALA A 189 12.02 -14.87 30.71
CA ALA A 189 11.20 -14.42 31.86
C ALA A 189 11.45 -15.16 33.19
N ALA A 190 12.43 -16.07 33.26
CA ALA A 190 12.88 -16.66 34.52
C ALA A 190 13.51 -15.62 35.47
N ASP A 191 13.94 -14.46 34.96
CA ASP A 191 14.50 -13.34 35.75
C ASP A 191 13.54 -12.15 35.93
N ALA A 192 12.26 -12.28 35.56
CA ALA A 192 11.24 -11.24 35.84
C ALA A 192 10.78 -11.20 37.32
N GLY A 193 11.58 -11.76 38.23
CA GLY A 193 11.46 -11.53 39.66
C GLY A 193 12.09 -10.19 40.03
N SER A 194 11.25 -9.15 40.12
CA SER A 194 11.55 -7.87 40.80
C SER A 194 12.56 -6.93 40.14
N VAL A 195 12.09 -6.12 39.20
CA VAL A 195 12.35 -4.67 39.26
C VAL A 195 11.04 -3.94 38.91
N ALA A 196 10.35 -3.46 39.94
CA ALA A 196 9.30 -2.44 39.83
C ALA A 196 9.97 -1.06 39.64
N PRO A 197 9.26 -0.06 39.07
CA PRO A 197 9.86 1.17 38.51
C PRO A 197 10.67 2.00 39.51
#